data_AF-A4G8G9-F1
#
_entry.id   AF-A4G8G9-F1
#
_cell.length_a   1.000
_cell.length_b   1.000
_cell.length_c   1.000
_cell.angle_alpha   90.00
_cell.angle_beta   90.00
_cell.angle_gamma   90.00
#
_symmetry.space_group_name_H-M   'P 1'
#
loop_
_entity.id
_entity.type
_entity.pdbx_description
1 polymer ?
#
loop_
_entity_poly.entity_id
_entity_poly.type
_entity_poly.pdbx_seq_one_letter_code
_entity_poly.pdbx_strand_id
1 'polypeptide(L)'
;MSKDDELQKAILNNIPDQAWLKDKDSRYILVNDAFCIACRLPESEILHKTPAEVWPPEWGNEYIETDRRVMQQREGRARLSLKS
;
A
#
# COMPACT_ATOMS: atom_id res chain seq x y z
N MET A 1 -7.90 -17.55 1.53
CA MET A 1 -6.44 -17.32 1.46
C MET A 1 -5.75 -18.60 1.07
N SER A 2 -4.80 -18.52 0.15
CA SER A 2 -3.79 -19.57 -0.05
C SER A 2 -2.81 -19.57 1.13
N LYS A 3 -2.09 -20.67 1.37
CA LYS A 3 -0.97 -20.70 2.35
C LYS A 3 0.11 -19.66 2.02
N ASP A 4 0.27 -19.33 0.74
CA ASP A 4 1.24 -18.35 0.28
C ASP A 4 0.87 -16.94 0.77
N ASP A 5 -0.44 -16.59 0.78
CA ASP A 5 -0.93 -15.29 1.24
C ASP A 5 -0.68 -15.11 2.74
N GLU A 6 -0.87 -16.17 3.54
CA GLU A 6 -0.62 -16.16 4.98
C GLU A 6 0.86 -15.98 5.31
N LEU A 7 1.74 -16.66 4.57
CA LEU A 7 3.18 -16.51 4.74
C LEU A 7 3.65 -15.10 4.34
N GLN A 8 3.17 -14.58 3.21
CA GLN A 8 3.50 -13.23 2.76
C GLN A 8 3.05 -12.18 3.78
N LYS A 9 1.84 -12.32 4.33
CA LYS A 9 1.35 -11.44 5.37
C LYS A 9 2.19 -11.52 6.65
N ALA A 10 2.57 -12.72 7.08
CA ALA A 10 3.44 -12.88 8.25
C ALA A 10 4.81 -12.22 8.05
N ILE A 11 5.37 -12.29 6.85
CA ILE A 11 6.62 -11.59 6.50
C ILE A 11 6.43 -10.08 6.57
N LEU A 12 5.36 -9.55 5.98
CA LEU A 12 5.04 -8.12 6.02
C LEU A 12 4.83 -7.60 7.45
N ASN A 13 4.20 -8.40 8.32
CA ASN A 13 3.95 -8.04 9.71
C ASN A 13 5.22 -8.05 10.60
N ASN A 14 6.34 -8.62 10.13
CA ASN A 14 7.63 -8.48 10.82
C ASN A 14 8.31 -7.13 10.54
N ILE A 15 7.79 -6.32 9.61
CA ILE A 15 8.30 -4.98 9.34
C ILE A 15 7.59 -4.00 10.31
N PRO A 16 8.34 -3.24 11.13
CA PRO A 16 7.75 -2.32 12.10
C PRO A 16 7.08 -1.11 11.44
N ASP A 17 7.54 -0.73 10.25
CA ASP A 17 7.00 0.37 9.46
C ASP A 17 5.84 -0.08 8.56
N GLN A 18 5.12 0.88 7.99
CA GLN A 18 4.03 0.62 7.04
C GLN A 18 4.55 -0.14 5.81
N ALA A 19 3.98 -1.31 5.53
CA ALA A 19 4.33 -2.13 4.39
C ALA A 19 3.07 -2.56 3.61
N TRP A 20 3.16 -2.49 2.28
CA TRP A 20 2.07 -2.87 1.39
C TRP A 20 2.61 -3.40 0.07
N LEU A 21 1.77 -4.16 -0.62
CA LEU A 21 1.99 -4.59 -1.99
C LEU A 21 0.79 -4.14 -2.84
N LYS A 22 1.05 -3.62 -4.03
CA LYS A 22 0.03 -3.18 -4.99
C LYS A 22 0.13 -3.98 -6.29
N ASP A 23 -1.00 -4.11 -6.99
CA ASP A 23 -1.02 -4.57 -8.37
C ASP A 23 -0.69 -3.44 -9.36
N LYS A 24 -0.69 -3.77 -10.66
CA LYS A 24 -0.41 -2.82 -11.75
C LYS A 24 -1.42 -1.69 -11.89
N ASP A 25 -2.62 -1.87 -11.35
CA ASP A 25 -3.71 -0.89 -11.36
C ASP A 25 -3.71 -0.09 -10.04
N SER A 26 -2.61 -0.16 -9.28
CA SER A 26 -2.39 0.50 -7.99
C SER A 26 -3.32 0.04 -6.88
N ARG A 27 -3.92 -1.15 -6.96
CA ARG A 27 -4.78 -1.68 -5.91
C ARG A 27 -3.98 -2.43 -4.86
N TYR A 28 -4.30 -2.23 -3.58
CA TYR A 28 -3.64 -2.96 -2.49
C TYR A 28 -3.99 -4.45 -2.55
N ILE A 29 -2.98 -5.30 -2.65
CA ILE A 29 -3.14 -6.77 -2.62
C ILE A 29 -2.67 -7.37 -1.30
N LEU A 30 -1.75 -6.69 -0.60
CA LEU A 30 -1.36 -7.03 0.76
C LEU A 30 -1.04 -5.75 1.55
N VAL A 31 -1.34 -5.77 2.84
CA VAL A 31 -0.98 -4.72 3.79
C VAL A 31 -0.59 -5.34 5.12
N ASN A 32 0.33 -4.70 5.84
CA ASN A 32 0.67 -5.10 7.20
C ASN A 32 -0.20 -4.38 8.24
N ASP A 33 -0.11 -4.83 9.49
CA ASP A 33 -0.91 -4.25 10.58
C ASP A 33 -0.55 -2.77 10.84
N ALA A 34 0.72 -2.39 10.67
CA ALA A 34 1.16 -1.00 10.79
C ALA A 34 0.48 -0.08 9.76
N PHE A 35 0.28 -0.56 8.53
CA PHE A 35 -0.46 0.15 7.49
C PHE A 35 -1.95 0.32 7.84
N CYS A 36 -2.59 -0.75 8.33
CA CYS A 36 -3.98 -0.70 8.80
C CYS A 36 -4.17 0.33 9.92
N ILE A 37 -3.24 0.37 10.88
CA ILE A 37 -3.22 1.35 11.97
C ILE A 37 -3.08 2.77 11.44
N ALA A 38 -2.17 3.01 10.49
CA ALA A 38 -1.96 4.32 9.89
C ALA A 38 -3.20 4.83 9.14
N CYS A 39 -3.89 3.95 8.41
CA CYS A 39 -5.13 4.27 7.70
C CYS A 39 -6.35 4.37 8.62
N ARG A 40 -6.27 3.83 9.84
CA ARG A 40 -7.40 3.63 10.77
C ARG A 40 -8.55 2.85 10.13
N LEU A 41 -8.21 1.88 9.28
CA LEU A 41 -9.16 1.03 8.57
C LEU A 41 -8.79 -0.44 8.78
N PRO A 42 -9.78 -1.34 8.86
CA PRO A 42 -9.50 -2.77 8.83
C PRO A 42 -9.00 -3.17 7.44
N GLU A 43 -8.19 -4.23 7.37
CA GLU A 43 -7.65 -4.76 6.11
C GLU A 43 -8.73 -5.02 5.05
N SER A 44 -9.89 -5.53 5.46
CA SER A 44 -11.03 -5.79 4.57
C SER A 44 -11.55 -4.54 3.85
N GLU A 45 -11.29 -3.36 4.41
CA GLU A 45 -11.64 -2.07 3.80
C GLU A 45 -10.47 -1.44 3.04
N ILE A 46 -9.33 -2.11 2.93
CA ILE A 46 -8.14 -1.63 2.22
C ILE A 46 -7.85 -2.50 1.00
N LEU A 47 -7.98 -3.82 1.14
CA LEU A 47 -7.69 -4.75 0.05
C LEU A 47 -8.56 -4.47 -1.19
N HIS A 48 -7.94 -4.60 -2.36
CA HIS A 48 -8.49 -4.32 -3.68
C HIS A 48 -8.89 -2.86 -3.96
N LYS A 49 -8.71 -1.96 -2.98
CA LYS A 49 -8.94 -0.52 -3.16
C LYS A 49 -7.70 0.19 -3.67
N THR A 50 -7.92 1.32 -4.32
CA THR A 50 -6.86 2.24 -4.76
C THR A 50 -6.48 3.22 -3.63
N PRO A 51 -5.33 3.91 -3.72
CA PRO A 51 -4.95 4.92 -2.74
C PRO A 51 -6.00 6.04 -2.60
N ALA A 52 -6.71 6.39 -3.68
CA ALA A 52 -7.78 7.40 -3.65
C ALA A 52 -9.04 6.96 -2.88
N GLU A 53 -9.24 5.65 -2.69
CA GLU A 53 -10.36 5.10 -1.92
C GLU A 53 -9.98 4.85 -0.45
N VAL A 54 -8.69 4.86 -0.11
CA VAL A 54 -8.17 4.56 1.24
C VAL A 54 -7.68 5.83 1.94
N TRP A 55 -7.06 6.75 1.22
CA TRP A 55 -6.48 7.97 1.77
C TRP A 55 -7.33 9.20 1.42
N PRO A 56 -7.20 10.29 2.19
CA PRO A 56 -7.80 11.57 1.84
C PRO A 56 -7.45 12.02 0.41
N PRO A 57 -8.34 12.76 -0.28
CA PRO A 57 -8.18 13.15 -1.68
C PRO A 57 -6.85 13.86 -1.99
N GLU A 58 -6.32 14.59 -1.00
CA GLU A 58 -5.05 15.31 -1.09
C GLU A 58 -3.86 14.38 -1.32
N TRP A 59 -3.93 13.14 -0.81
CA TRP A 59 -2.84 12.16 -0.88
C TRP A 59 -3.11 11.05 -1.87
N GLY A 60 -4.36 10.59 -1.97
CA GLY A 60 -4.74 9.48 -2.83
C GLY A 60 -4.35 9.67 -4.29
N ASN A 61 -4.56 10.88 -4.83
CA ASN A 61 -4.19 11.22 -6.20
C ASN A 61 -2.66 11.33 -6.39
N GLU A 62 -1.93 11.86 -5.41
CA GLU A 62 -0.45 11.93 -5.46
C GLU A 62 0.16 10.52 -5.45
N TYR A 63 -0.41 9.60 -4.66
CA TYR A 63 0.04 8.21 -4.62
C TYR A 63 -0.21 7.47 -5.92
N ILE A 64 -1.39 7.61 -6.54
CA ILE A 64 -1.68 6.99 -7.84
C ILE A 64 -0.73 7.50 -8.92
N GLU A 65 -0.47 8.81 -8.94
CA GLU A 65 0.45 9.40 -9.92
C GLU A 65 1.89 8.94 -9.69
N THR A 66 2.30 8.79 -8.42
CA THR A 66 3.61 8.24 -8.06
C THR A 66 3.74 6.78 -8.52
N ASP A 67 2.75 5.94 -8.22
CA ASP A 67 2.70 4.53 -8.63
C ASP A 67 2.82 4.42 -10.17
N ARG A 68 2.05 5.23 -10.91
CA ARG A 68 2.09 5.28 -12.38
C ARG A 68 3.48 5.65 -12.90
N ARG A 69 4.14 6.65 -12.32
CA ARG A 69 5.49 7.07 -12.72
C ARG A 69 6.51 5.97 -12.49
N VAL A 70 6.48 5.32 -11.33
CA VAL A 70 7.39 4.20 -11.01
C VAL A 70 7.22 3.06 -12.01
N MET A 71 5.97 2.70 -12.34
CA MET A 71 5.67 1.64 -13.30
C MET A 71 6.14 1.97 -14.72
N GLN A 72 6.10 3.25 -15.12
CA GLN A 72 6.56 3.70 -16.43
C GLN A 72 8.09 3.83 -16.51
N GLN A 73 8.74 4.31 -15.45
CA GLN A 73 10.18 4.63 -15.45
C GLN A 73 11.06 3.45 -15.03
N ARG A 74 10.49 2.37 -14.48
CA ARG A 74 11.21 1.22 -13.86
C ARG A 74 12.19 1.62 -12.75
N GLU A 75 12.19 2.88 -12.32
CA GLU A 75 12.98 3.36 -11.17
C GLU A 75 12.09 3.39 -9.93
N GLY A 76 12.33 2.44 -9.03
CA GLY A 76 11.60 2.25 -7.77
C GLY A 76 11.94 3.29 -6.70
N ARG A 77 11.75 4.58 -6.99
CA ARG A 77 11.81 5.63 -5.97
C ARG A 77 10.42 6.19 -5.75
N ALA A 78 9.60 5.47 -4.98
CA ALA A 78 8.47 6.10 -4.32
C ALA A 78 9.05 7.20 -3.41
N ARG A 79 8.75 8.46 -3.68
CA ARG A 79 9.11 9.56 -2.79
C ARG A 79 8.28 9.35 -1.52
N LEU A 80 8.88 8.71 -0.52
CA LEU A 80 8.35 8.68 0.85
C LEU A 80 8.29 10.15 1.30
N SER A 81 7.15 10.79 1.13
CA SER A 81 6.82 12.02 1.85
C SER A 81 6.64 11.62 3.31
N LEU A 82 7.75 11.36 4.00
CA LEU A 82 7.86 11.42 5.45
C LEU A 82 7.70 12.90 5.81
N LYS A 83 6.45 13.37 5.87
CA LYS A 83 6.15 14.63 6.55
C LYS A 83 6.05 14.30 8.03
N SER A 84 7.07 14.77 8.74
CA SER A 84 7.20 14.82 10.19
C SER A 84 6.05 15.61 10.81
#